data_AF-A0A6J4PPY1-F1
#
_entry.id   AF-A0A6J4PPY1-F1
#
_cell.length_a   1.000
_cell.length_b   1.000
_cell.length_c   1.000
_cell.angle_alpha   90.00
_cell.angle_beta   90.00
_cell.angle_gamma   90.00
#
_symmetry.space_group_name_H-M   'P 1'
#
loop_
_entity.id
_entity.type
_entity.pdbx_description
1 polymer ?
#
loop_
_entity_poly.entity_id
_entity_poly.type
_entity_poly.pdbx_seq_one_letter_code
_entity_poly.pdbx_strand_id
1 'polypeptide(L)'
;MILLEKQTEYQFYGPNLGYVLELYERYREDPDSVDEGAREFFGSWSPPRPNGTNGSAATAAPRDIELDVEKAVGASKHVRHIRDFGHRAAKLDPLGSEPPGDPTLDPEFYRITDDDLDHLPPLIIGGPIAKKTATAREAVEALRDLYCNTTGYDFGHVHDPDERFWLREAVESGRFYKRMEGESAKRLLMRLTRIDTFEKFLHKSFLGQKRFSVEGNDMVVPMLNLIARRATEHGTPEMVLGMAHRGRLNVLAHVLDKSYSRIFGEFQQPEKGESS
;
A
#
# COMPACT_ATOMS: atom_id res chain seq x y z
N MET A 1 -31.50 3.33 -14.39
CA MET A 1 -31.90 1.91 -14.28
C MET A 1 -30.86 0.99 -14.95
N ILE A 2 -29.57 1.21 -14.69
CA ILE A 2 -28.43 0.42 -15.26
C ILE A 2 -27.44 0.03 -14.13
N LEU A 3 -27.78 0.30 -12.87
CA LEU A 3 -26.86 0.12 -11.73
C LEU A 3 -27.06 -1.19 -10.95
N LEU A 4 -28.03 -2.03 -11.30
CA LEU A 4 -28.38 -3.24 -10.53
C LEU A 4 -27.89 -4.55 -11.14
N GLU A 5 -27.37 -4.56 -12.37
CA GLU A 5 -26.95 -5.80 -13.06
C GLU A 5 -25.44 -6.14 -12.95
N LYS A 6 -24.62 -5.27 -12.32
CA LYS A 6 -23.17 -5.51 -12.21
C LYS A 6 -22.70 -6.12 -10.88
N GLN A 7 -23.61 -6.54 -10.01
CA GLN A 7 -23.26 -7.08 -8.69
C GLN A 7 -23.09 -8.61 -8.63
N THR A 8 -23.27 -9.32 -9.74
CA THR A 8 -23.36 -10.80 -9.75
C THR A 8 -22.07 -11.56 -10.04
N GLU A 9 -20.97 -10.90 -10.40
CA GLU A 9 -19.78 -11.63 -10.91
C GLU A 9 -18.89 -12.27 -9.83
N TYR A 10 -19.06 -11.93 -8.54
CA TYR A 10 -18.24 -12.49 -7.45
C TYR A 10 -19.05 -12.73 -6.17
N GLN A 11 -19.98 -13.68 -6.21
CA GLN A 11 -20.81 -14.05 -5.05
C GLN A 11 -20.01 -14.75 -3.94
N PHE A 12 -18.85 -15.33 -4.26
CA PHE A 12 -17.93 -15.95 -3.32
C PHE A 12 -16.49 -15.56 -3.62
N TYR A 13 -15.66 -15.44 -2.57
CA TYR A 13 -14.25 -15.07 -2.67
C TYR A 13 -13.39 -15.88 -1.71
N GLY A 14 -12.11 -16.05 -2.05
CA GLY A 14 -11.13 -16.72 -1.19
C GLY A 14 -11.48 -18.18 -0.88
N PRO A 15 -11.27 -18.68 0.36
CA PRO A 15 -11.54 -20.07 0.73
C PRO A 15 -12.99 -20.51 0.49
N ASN A 16 -13.95 -19.59 0.62
CA ASN A 16 -15.35 -19.86 0.36
C ASN A 16 -15.62 -20.13 -1.13
N LEU A 17 -14.88 -19.49 -2.04
CA LEU A 17 -14.97 -19.80 -3.47
C LEU A 17 -14.40 -21.20 -3.77
N GLY A 18 -13.28 -21.56 -3.14
CA GLY A 18 -12.70 -22.91 -3.28
C GLY A 18 -13.68 -24.01 -2.85
N TYR A 19 -14.30 -23.85 -1.67
CA TYR A 19 -15.30 -24.78 -1.17
C TYR A 19 -16.54 -24.89 -2.08
N VAL A 20 -17.02 -23.76 -2.60
CA VAL A 20 -18.17 -23.74 -3.54
C VAL A 20 -17.82 -24.39 -4.88
N LEU A 21 -16.59 -24.22 -5.37
CA LEU A 21 -16.11 -24.89 -6.59
C LEU A 21 -16.02 -26.41 -6.40
N GLU A 22 -15.47 -26.87 -5.29
CA GLU A 22 -15.40 -28.30 -4.95
C GLU A 22 -16.80 -28.92 -4.85
N LEU A 23 -17.72 -28.26 -4.15
CA LEU A 23 -19.12 -28.70 -4.07
C LEU A 23 -19.80 -28.74 -5.45
N TYR A 24 -19.53 -27.76 -6.31
CA TYR A 24 -20.06 -27.71 -7.67
C TYR A 24 -19.49 -28.84 -8.55
N GLU A 25 -18.22 -29.20 -8.39
CA GLU A 25 -17.61 -30.32 -9.09
C GLU A 25 -18.24 -31.65 -8.68
N ARG A 26 -18.44 -31.89 -7.38
CA ARG A 26 -19.17 -33.07 -6.89
C ARG A 26 -20.59 -33.14 -7.44
N TYR A 27 -21.32 -32.03 -7.44
CA TYR A 27 -22.65 -31.95 -8.04
C TYR A 27 -22.67 -32.31 -9.54
N ARG A 28 -21.62 -31.94 -10.29
CA ARG A 28 -21.51 -32.28 -11.72
C ARG A 28 -21.23 -33.75 -11.98
N GLU A 29 -20.52 -34.42 -11.08
CA GLU A 29 -20.23 -35.85 -11.16
C GLU A 29 -21.43 -36.69 -10.71
N ASP A 30 -22.05 -36.29 -9.61
CA ASP A 30 -23.26 -36.91 -9.08
C ASP A 30 -24.12 -35.84 -8.37
N PRO A 31 -25.29 -35.46 -8.93
CA PRO A 31 -26.20 -34.51 -8.31
C PRO A 31 -26.65 -34.92 -6.90
N ASP A 32 -26.72 -36.21 -6.58
CA ASP A 32 -27.15 -36.71 -5.26
C ASP A 32 -26.03 -36.62 -4.19
N SER A 33 -24.81 -36.26 -4.57
CA SER A 33 -23.64 -36.11 -3.68
C SER A 33 -23.65 -34.82 -2.85
N VAL A 34 -24.59 -33.91 -3.10
CA VAL A 34 -24.75 -32.63 -2.37
C VAL A 34 -26.16 -32.51 -1.83
N ASP A 35 -26.35 -31.68 -0.80
CA ASP A 35 -27.67 -31.48 -0.19
C ASP A 35 -28.67 -30.81 -1.17
N GLU A 36 -29.95 -30.85 -0.81
CA GLU A 36 -31.04 -30.32 -1.63
C GLU A 36 -30.87 -28.81 -1.92
N GLY A 37 -30.41 -28.02 -0.94
CA GLY A 37 -30.17 -26.59 -1.12
C GLY A 37 -29.01 -26.33 -2.08
N ALA A 38 -27.94 -27.11 -1.98
CA ALA A 38 -26.81 -27.05 -2.91
C ALA A 38 -27.22 -27.45 -4.34
N ARG A 39 -28.07 -28.46 -4.53
CA ARG A 39 -28.60 -28.85 -5.85
C ARG A 39 -29.41 -27.74 -6.51
N GLU A 40 -30.33 -27.13 -5.77
CA GLU A 40 -31.14 -26.02 -6.29
C GLU A 40 -30.25 -24.83 -6.68
N PHE A 41 -29.26 -24.53 -5.84
CA PHE A 41 -28.29 -23.48 -6.10
C PHE A 41 -27.47 -23.75 -7.37
N PHE A 42 -26.87 -24.93 -7.51
CA PHE A 42 -26.03 -25.29 -8.66
C PHE A 42 -26.80 -25.56 -9.96
N GLY A 43 -28.11 -25.81 -9.89
CA GLY A 43 -28.95 -25.91 -11.08
C GLY A 43 -29.09 -24.58 -11.85
N SER A 44 -28.87 -23.44 -11.19
CA SER A 44 -28.98 -22.09 -11.79
C SER A 44 -27.69 -21.28 -11.75
N TRP A 45 -26.66 -21.78 -11.07
CA TRP A 45 -25.37 -21.12 -10.91
C TRP A 45 -24.30 -21.79 -11.78
N SER A 46 -23.32 -21.00 -12.24
CA SER A 46 -22.14 -21.51 -12.96
C SER A 46 -20.90 -20.77 -12.48
N PRO A 47 -19.75 -21.46 -12.39
CA PRO A 47 -18.51 -20.85 -11.92
C PRO A 47 -18.06 -19.74 -12.86
N PRO A 48 -17.49 -18.63 -12.33
CA PRO A 48 -16.96 -17.56 -13.15
C PRO A 48 -15.87 -18.12 -14.07
N ARG A 49 -16.02 -17.93 -15.39
CA ARG A 49 -14.94 -18.29 -16.33
C ARG A 49 -13.77 -17.34 -16.11
N PRO A 50 -12.52 -17.82 -16.01
CA PRO A 50 -11.38 -16.93 -16.01
C PRO A 50 -11.37 -16.14 -17.32
N ASN A 51 -11.56 -14.82 -17.24
CA ASN A 51 -11.43 -13.93 -18.39
C ASN A 51 -9.95 -13.88 -18.82
N GLY A 52 -9.56 -14.85 -19.64
CA GLY A 52 -8.28 -14.92 -20.33
C GLY A 52 -8.52 -15.04 -21.83
N THR A 53 -8.79 -13.91 -22.50
CA THR A 53 -8.63 -13.84 -23.94
C THR A 53 -7.14 -13.83 -24.26
N ASN A 54 -6.57 -15.00 -24.58
CA ASN A 54 -5.52 -15.18 -25.58
C ASN A 54 -5.25 -16.67 -25.85
N GLY A 55 -5.65 -17.09 -27.05
CA GLY A 55 -4.91 -18.00 -27.94
C GLY A 55 -4.43 -19.36 -27.43
N SER A 56 -5.12 -20.42 -27.88
CA SER A 56 -4.62 -21.78 -28.07
C SER A 56 -4.13 -22.53 -26.82
N ALA A 57 -5.09 -23.00 -26.02
CA ALA A 57 -4.81 -24.07 -25.05
C ALA A 57 -4.58 -25.38 -25.82
N ALA A 58 -3.32 -25.80 -25.90
CA ALA A 58 -3.02 -27.23 -25.94
C ALA A 58 -3.78 -27.90 -24.80
N THR A 59 -4.40 -29.04 -25.09
CA THR A 59 -5.01 -29.94 -24.12
C THR A 59 -3.96 -30.36 -23.07
N ALA A 60 -3.78 -29.54 -22.04
CA ALA A 60 -3.21 -29.98 -20.79
C ALA A 60 -4.32 -30.78 -20.09
N ALA A 61 -4.04 -32.06 -19.82
CA ALA A 61 -4.87 -32.90 -18.99
C ALA A 61 -5.23 -32.16 -17.69
N PRO A 62 -6.42 -32.42 -17.10
CA PRO A 62 -6.74 -31.87 -15.79
C PRO A 62 -5.65 -32.35 -14.84
N ARG A 63 -4.85 -31.41 -14.34
CA ARG A 63 -4.05 -31.70 -13.16
C ARG A 63 -5.06 -31.65 -12.02
N ASP A 64 -5.37 -32.81 -11.48
CA ASP A 64 -5.94 -32.91 -10.14
C ASP A 64 -4.97 -32.19 -9.21
N ILE A 65 -5.19 -30.90 -8.97
CA ILE A 65 -4.48 -30.19 -7.91
C ILE A 65 -5.17 -30.69 -6.66
N GLU A 66 -4.62 -31.76 -6.07
CA GLU A 66 -4.96 -32.15 -4.70
C GLU A 66 -4.55 -30.98 -3.81
N LEU A 67 -5.49 -30.06 -3.63
CA LEU A 67 -5.26 -28.82 -2.91
C LEU A 67 -5.26 -29.15 -1.42
N ASP A 68 -4.08 -29.10 -0.79
CA ASP A 68 -4.00 -29.19 0.66
C ASP A 68 -4.72 -27.99 1.29
N VAL A 69 -5.91 -28.25 1.80
CA VAL A 69 -6.80 -27.23 2.38
C VAL A 69 -6.17 -26.59 3.61
N GLU A 70 -5.42 -27.34 4.43
CA GLU A 70 -4.75 -26.80 5.61
C GLU A 70 -3.70 -25.77 5.18
N LYS A 71 -2.91 -26.10 4.15
CA LYS A 71 -1.89 -25.19 3.59
C LYS A 71 -2.52 -23.98 2.91
N ALA A 72 -3.60 -24.17 2.16
CA ALA A 72 -4.33 -23.07 1.52
C ALA A 72 -4.90 -22.08 2.54
N VAL A 73 -5.49 -22.58 3.64
CA VAL A 73 -5.99 -21.74 4.74
C VAL A 73 -4.84 -21.05 5.46
N GLY A 74 -3.73 -21.74 5.70
CA GLY A 74 -2.51 -21.18 6.28
C GLY A 74 -1.96 -20.02 5.44
N ALA A 75 -1.82 -20.22 4.13
CA ALA A 75 -1.36 -19.21 3.18
C ALA A 75 -2.29 -17.99 3.15
N SER A 76 -3.60 -18.20 3.14
CA SER A 76 -4.58 -17.11 3.16
C SER A 76 -4.50 -16.27 4.45
N LYS A 77 -4.32 -16.91 5.61
CA LYS A 77 -4.11 -16.22 6.90
C LYS A 77 -2.79 -15.45 6.93
N HIS A 78 -1.72 -16.06 6.44
CA HIS A 78 -0.40 -15.45 6.35
C HIS A 78 -0.44 -14.15 5.52
N VAL A 79 -1.02 -14.22 4.32
CA VAL A 79 -1.22 -13.04 3.46
C VAL A 79 -2.06 -11.96 4.13
N ARG A 80 -3.12 -12.35 4.83
CA ARG A 80 -3.94 -11.40 5.57
C ARG A 80 -3.10 -10.65 6.60
N HIS A 81 -2.25 -11.36 7.34
CA HIS A 81 -1.39 -10.73 8.34
C HIS A 81 -0.25 -9.90 7.72
N ILE A 82 0.23 -10.23 6.52
CA ILE A 82 1.11 -9.31 5.77
C ILE A 82 0.40 -7.97 5.48
N ARG A 83 -0.87 -8.02 5.07
CA ARG A 83 -1.66 -6.81 4.80
C ARG A 83 -1.98 -6.01 6.07
N ASP A 84 -2.32 -6.71 7.15
CA ASP A 84 -2.75 -6.08 8.41
C ASP A 84 -1.56 -5.60 9.26
N PHE A 85 -0.46 -6.37 9.30
CA PHE A 85 0.68 -6.16 10.21
C PHE A 85 2.02 -5.95 9.50
N GLY A 86 2.12 -5.99 8.17
CA GLY A 86 3.39 -5.81 7.46
C GLY A 86 4.14 -4.51 7.80
N HIS A 87 3.39 -3.45 8.16
CA HIS A 87 3.95 -2.19 8.66
C HIS A 87 4.84 -2.36 9.90
N ARG A 88 4.65 -3.43 10.69
CA ARG A 88 5.47 -3.78 11.86
C ARG A 88 6.87 -4.27 11.49
N ALA A 89 7.03 -4.80 10.28
CA ALA A 89 8.29 -5.24 9.71
C ALA A 89 8.87 -4.24 8.69
N ALA A 90 8.22 -3.10 8.47
CA ALA A 90 8.70 -2.06 7.58
C ALA A 90 9.93 -1.33 8.15
N LYS A 91 10.94 -1.11 7.29
CA LYS A 91 12.19 -0.41 7.61
C LYS A 91 11.97 1.10 7.59
N LEU A 92 11.29 1.61 8.62
CA LEU A 92 10.88 3.01 8.74
C LEU A 92 11.93 3.90 9.40
N ASP A 93 12.83 3.33 10.20
CA ASP A 93 13.85 4.11 10.91
C ASP A 93 15.03 4.44 9.98
N PRO A 94 15.25 5.72 9.61
CA PRO A 94 16.39 6.10 8.78
C PRO A 94 17.74 5.93 9.50
N LEU A 95 17.77 5.74 10.82
CA LEU A 95 18.98 5.45 11.58
C LEU A 95 19.35 3.96 11.61
N GLY A 96 18.49 3.09 11.06
CA GLY A 96 18.79 1.69 10.84
C GLY A 96 18.45 0.75 12.00
N SER A 97 17.58 1.15 12.94
CA SER A 97 17.03 0.20 13.91
C SER A 97 16.24 -0.89 13.20
N GLU A 98 16.39 -2.13 13.66
CA GLU A 98 15.56 -3.23 13.18
C GLU A 98 14.09 -2.98 13.55
N PRO A 99 13.15 -3.24 12.63
CA PRO A 99 11.74 -3.10 12.93
C PRO A 99 11.34 -4.10 14.01
N PRO A 100 10.33 -3.78 14.84
CA PRO A 100 9.90 -4.68 15.92
C PRO A 100 9.39 -6.03 15.41
N GLY A 101 8.96 -6.10 14.14
CA GLY A 101 8.43 -7.30 13.52
C GLY A 101 7.09 -7.73 14.12
N ASP A 102 6.62 -8.88 13.63
CA ASP A 102 5.45 -9.58 14.13
C ASP A 102 5.58 -11.08 13.76
N PRO A 103 5.50 -12.03 14.71
CA PRO A 103 5.68 -13.46 14.42
C PRO A 103 4.68 -14.02 13.42
N THR A 104 3.52 -13.37 13.26
CA THR A 104 2.50 -13.79 12.29
C THR A 104 2.86 -13.39 10.86
N LEU A 105 3.95 -12.66 10.67
CA LEU A 105 4.55 -12.42 9.36
C LEU A 105 5.49 -13.55 8.96
N ASP A 106 5.66 -14.62 9.73
CA ASP A 106 6.46 -15.77 9.35
C ASP A 106 5.54 -16.93 8.88
N PRO A 107 5.82 -17.55 7.72
CA PRO A 107 4.98 -18.63 7.19
C PRO A 107 4.92 -19.83 8.15
N GLU A 108 6.01 -20.12 8.87
CA GLU A 108 6.08 -21.19 9.86
C GLU A 108 5.02 -21.08 10.97
N PHE A 109 4.59 -19.85 11.31
CA PHE A 109 3.50 -19.61 12.28
C PHE A 109 2.20 -20.31 11.87
N TYR A 110 1.99 -20.50 10.57
CA TYR A 110 0.82 -21.17 9.99
C TYR A 110 1.11 -22.59 9.52
N ARG A 111 2.26 -23.17 9.88
CA ARG A 111 2.70 -24.51 9.45
C ARG A 111 2.77 -24.67 7.93
N ILE A 112 3.05 -23.58 7.23
CA ILE A 112 3.31 -23.59 5.79
C ILE A 112 4.79 -23.30 5.55
N THR A 113 5.32 -23.88 4.49
CA THR A 113 6.69 -23.67 4.00
C THR A 113 6.65 -22.96 2.64
N ASP A 114 7.80 -22.46 2.19
CA ASP A 114 7.89 -21.87 0.84
C ASP A 114 7.59 -22.90 -0.26
N ASP A 115 7.92 -24.17 -0.04
CA ASP A 115 7.60 -25.27 -0.95
C ASP A 115 6.08 -25.50 -1.06
N ASP A 116 5.38 -25.45 0.08
CA ASP A 116 3.91 -25.51 0.10
C ASP A 116 3.31 -24.35 -0.72
N LEU A 117 3.89 -23.14 -0.63
CA LEU A 117 3.43 -21.96 -1.37
C LEU A 117 3.71 -22.04 -2.88
N ASP A 118 4.75 -22.76 -3.30
CA ASP A 118 5.07 -22.97 -4.73
C ASP A 118 4.03 -23.86 -5.43
N HIS A 119 3.38 -24.75 -4.68
CA HIS A 119 2.33 -25.63 -5.20
C HIS A 119 0.92 -25.03 -5.15
N LEU A 120 0.72 -23.91 -4.44
CA LEU A 120 -0.57 -23.26 -4.31
C LEU A 120 -0.81 -22.20 -5.41
N PRO A 121 -2.02 -22.15 -6.01
CA PRO A 121 -2.34 -21.13 -6.99
C PRO A 121 -2.41 -19.73 -6.36
N PRO A 122 -2.01 -18.67 -7.08
CA PRO A 122 -2.03 -17.28 -6.58
C PRO A 122 -3.45 -16.79 -6.25
N LEU A 123 -4.50 -17.45 -6.77
CA LEU A 123 -5.89 -17.12 -6.48
C LEU A 123 -6.23 -17.18 -4.98
N ILE A 124 -5.54 -18.03 -4.20
CA ILE A 124 -5.73 -18.17 -2.75
C ILE A 124 -5.33 -16.88 -2.01
N ILE A 125 -4.37 -16.13 -2.56
CA ILE A 125 -3.85 -14.88 -2.02
C ILE A 125 -4.81 -13.71 -2.32
N GLY A 126 -5.40 -13.73 -3.52
CA GLY A 126 -6.35 -12.74 -4.00
C GLY A 126 -5.78 -11.33 -4.13
N GLY A 127 -6.61 -10.40 -4.59
CA GLY A 127 -6.22 -9.00 -4.79
C GLY A 127 -5.44 -8.75 -6.11
N PRO A 128 -5.03 -7.50 -6.38
CA PRO A 128 -4.31 -7.16 -7.61
C PRO A 128 -2.99 -7.89 -7.81
N ILE A 129 -2.28 -8.23 -6.73
CA ILE A 129 -1.01 -8.95 -6.80
C ILE A 129 -1.20 -10.35 -7.42
N ALA A 130 -2.25 -11.07 -7.03
CA ALA A 130 -2.53 -12.41 -7.55
C ALA A 130 -2.75 -12.46 -9.07
N LYS A 131 -3.07 -11.32 -9.72
CA LYS A 131 -3.21 -11.22 -11.19
C LYS A 131 -1.86 -11.09 -11.91
N LYS A 132 -0.79 -10.80 -11.18
CA LYS A 132 0.56 -10.51 -11.70
C LYS A 132 1.58 -11.60 -11.39
N THR A 133 1.19 -12.64 -10.65
CA THR A 133 2.08 -13.71 -10.17
C THR A 133 1.61 -15.08 -10.64
N ALA A 134 2.54 -16.02 -10.74
CA ALA A 134 2.29 -17.39 -11.18
C ALA A 134 2.01 -18.36 -10.03
N THR A 135 2.58 -18.14 -8.85
CA THR A 135 2.41 -18.98 -7.65
C THR A 135 1.97 -18.17 -6.43
N ALA A 136 1.47 -18.83 -5.37
CA ALA A 136 1.21 -18.18 -4.09
C ALA A 136 2.51 -17.65 -3.45
N ARG A 137 3.64 -18.32 -3.66
CA ARG A 137 4.95 -17.86 -3.18
C ARG A 137 5.34 -16.51 -3.77
N GLU A 138 5.29 -16.38 -5.10
CA GLU A 138 5.59 -15.09 -5.77
C GLU A 138 4.67 -13.97 -5.27
N ALA A 139 3.39 -14.28 -5.00
CA ALA A 139 2.44 -13.33 -4.46
C ALA A 139 2.79 -12.90 -3.02
N VAL A 140 3.20 -13.85 -2.17
CA VAL A 140 3.66 -13.56 -0.80
C VAL A 140 4.91 -12.70 -0.82
N GLU A 141 5.92 -13.04 -1.63
CA GLU A 141 7.15 -12.25 -1.78
C GLU A 141 6.84 -10.82 -2.24
N ALA A 142 5.99 -10.67 -3.26
CA ALA A 142 5.59 -9.35 -3.75
C ALA A 142 4.79 -8.52 -2.72
N LEU A 143 3.96 -9.17 -1.89
CA LEU A 143 3.28 -8.50 -0.78
C LEU A 143 4.27 -8.08 0.32
N ARG A 144 5.26 -8.90 0.65
CA ARG A 144 6.31 -8.52 1.63
C ARG A 144 7.12 -7.32 1.13
N ASP A 145 7.50 -7.31 -0.14
CA ASP A 145 8.23 -6.19 -0.77
C ASP A 145 7.44 -4.88 -0.75
N LEU A 146 6.10 -4.98 -0.68
CA LEU A 146 5.20 -3.84 -0.66
C LEU A 146 4.88 -3.36 0.75
N TYR A 147 4.52 -4.27 1.65
CA TYR A 147 4.02 -3.97 3.00
C TYR A 147 5.12 -3.90 4.08
N CYS A 148 6.28 -4.51 3.84
CA CYS A 148 7.37 -4.65 4.83
C CYS A 148 8.67 -3.93 4.41
N ASN A 149 8.61 -3.03 3.44
CA ASN A 149 9.79 -2.32 2.92
C ASN A 149 9.95 -0.95 3.59
N THR A 150 10.28 0.12 2.84
CA THR A 150 10.50 1.46 3.37
C THR A 150 9.22 2.29 3.52
N THR A 151 8.05 1.68 3.37
CA THR A 151 6.74 2.30 3.58
C THR A 151 5.85 1.33 4.34
N GLY A 152 5.31 1.79 5.47
CA GLY A 152 4.37 1.03 6.28
C GLY A 152 2.95 1.43 5.94
N TYR A 153 2.11 0.44 5.64
CA TYR A 153 0.69 0.66 5.42
C TYR A 153 -0.11 0.11 6.60
N ASP A 154 -0.82 1.00 7.30
CA ASP A 154 -1.74 0.64 8.38
C ASP A 154 -3.11 1.24 8.06
N PHE A 155 -3.97 0.41 7.47
CA PHE A 155 -5.35 0.78 7.17
C PHE A 155 -6.34 -0.37 7.39
N GLY A 156 -5.88 -1.50 7.97
CA GLY A 156 -6.75 -2.64 8.28
C GLY A 156 -7.86 -2.28 9.27
N HIS A 157 -7.60 -1.28 10.13
CA HIS A 157 -8.52 -0.74 11.12
C HIS A 157 -9.63 0.14 10.52
N VAL A 158 -9.55 0.52 9.24
CA VAL A 158 -10.61 1.30 8.57
C VAL A 158 -11.90 0.48 8.51
N HIS A 159 -12.98 1.06 9.04
CA HIS A 159 -14.28 0.39 9.16
C HIS A 159 -15.03 0.29 7.83
N ASP A 160 -14.93 1.34 7.00
CA ASP A 160 -15.59 1.36 5.70
C ASP A 160 -14.93 0.35 4.75
N PRO A 161 -15.68 -0.64 4.23
CA PRO A 161 -15.12 -1.66 3.37
C PRO A 161 -14.65 -1.11 2.02
N ASP A 162 -15.36 -0.13 1.44
CA ASP A 162 -15.04 0.43 0.13
C ASP A 162 -13.74 1.21 0.20
N GLU A 163 -13.55 2.02 1.26
CA GLU A 163 -12.27 2.72 1.51
C GLU A 163 -11.12 1.72 1.69
N ARG A 164 -11.33 0.67 2.49
CA ARG A 164 -10.29 -0.34 2.76
C ARG A 164 -9.92 -1.12 1.50
N PHE A 165 -10.88 -1.47 0.64
CA PHE A 165 -10.61 -2.13 -0.63
C PHE A 165 -9.94 -1.19 -1.63
N TRP A 166 -10.33 0.09 -1.65
CA TRP A 166 -9.67 1.09 -2.47
C TRP A 166 -8.20 1.29 -2.07
N LEU A 167 -7.91 1.38 -0.76
CA LEU A 167 -6.55 1.50 -0.24
C LEU A 167 -5.71 0.26 -0.60
N ARG A 168 -6.26 -0.94 -0.38
CA ARG A 168 -5.60 -2.19 -0.77
C ARG A 168 -5.29 -2.21 -2.27
N GLU A 169 -6.26 -1.87 -3.11
CA GLU A 169 -6.04 -1.88 -4.54
C GLU A 169 -5.03 -0.82 -4.97
N ALA A 170 -5.08 0.39 -4.41
CA ALA A 170 -4.13 1.46 -4.72
C ALA A 170 -2.68 1.07 -4.37
N VAL A 171 -2.50 0.39 -3.24
CA VAL A 171 -1.21 -0.12 -2.76
C VAL A 171 -0.74 -1.28 -3.64
N GLU A 172 -1.52 -2.36 -3.74
CA GLU A 172 -1.15 -3.60 -4.46
C GLU A 172 -1.05 -3.43 -5.99
N SER A 173 -1.76 -2.47 -6.57
CA SER A 173 -1.59 -2.13 -7.99
C SER A 173 -0.34 -1.29 -8.26
N GLY A 174 0.20 -0.63 -7.23
CA GLY A 174 1.26 0.37 -7.37
C GLY A 174 0.76 1.70 -7.96
N ARG A 175 -0.55 1.99 -7.92
CA ARG A 175 -1.19 3.16 -8.57
C ARG A 175 -0.48 4.48 -8.30
N PHE A 176 0.00 4.68 -7.09
CA PHE A 176 0.68 5.91 -6.66
C PHE A 176 2.18 5.74 -6.47
N TYR A 177 2.71 4.53 -6.64
CA TYR A 177 4.14 4.28 -6.59
C TYR A 177 4.78 4.61 -7.94
N LYS A 178 5.70 5.57 -7.92
CA LYS A 178 6.55 5.87 -9.08
C LYS A 178 7.98 6.02 -8.62
N ARG A 179 8.84 5.11 -9.09
CA ARG A 179 10.28 5.24 -8.88
C ARG A 179 10.76 6.55 -9.50
N MET A 180 11.40 7.38 -8.69
CA MET A 180 11.98 8.64 -9.16
C MET A 180 13.33 8.35 -9.81
N GLU A 181 13.46 8.67 -11.08
CA GLU A 181 14.67 8.44 -11.87
C GLU A 181 15.03 9.67 -12.72
N GLY A 182 16.26 9.68 -13.23
CA GLY A 182 16.78 10.70 -14.13
C GLY A 182 16.58 12.13 -13.59
N GLU A 183 15.94 12.97 -14.40
CA GLU A 183 15.77 14.40 -14.09
C GLU A 183 14.83 14.66 -12.91
N SER A 184 13.89 13.76 -12.62
CA SER A 184 13.01 13.90 -11.45
C SER A 184 13.79 13.71 -10.14
N ALA A 185 14.66 12.71 -10.09
CA ALA A 185 15.53 12.44 -8.95
C ALA A 185 16.55 13.58 -8.74
N LYS A 186 17.16 14.08 -9.82
CA LYS A 186 18.07 15.25 -9.75
C LYS A 186 17.38 16.49 -9.19
N ARG A 187 16.16 16.79 -9.63
CA ARG A 187 15.39 17.94 -9.10
C ARG A 187 15.06 17.79 -7.62
N LEU A 188 14.70 16.59 -7.16
CA LEU A 188 14.47 16.33 -5.74
C LEU A 188 15.76 16.52 -4.94
N LEU A 189 16.88 15.97 -5.40
CA LEU A 189 18.18 16.13 -4.76
C LEU A 189 18.56 17.61 -4.65
N MET A 190 18.47 18.37 -5.75
CA MET A 190 18.74 19.81 -5.75
C MET A 190 17.85 20.58 -4.77
N ARG A 191 16.58 20.15 -4.61
CA ARG A 191 15.66 20.76 -3.64
C ARG A 191 16.10 20.48 -2.21
N LEU A 192 16.47 19.25 -1.89
CA LEU A 192 17.01 18.87 -0.58
C LEU A 192 18.32 19.61 -0.28
N THR A 193 19.21 19.76 -1.27
CA THR A 193 20.44 20.55 -1.12
C THR A 193 20.14 22.01 -0.77
N ARG A 194 19.11 22.62 -1.38
CA ARG A 194 18.70 23.99 -1.04
C ARG A 194 18.21 24.11 0.40
N ILE A 195 17.40 23.14 0.85
CA ILE A 195 16.88 23.07 2.22
C ILE A 195 18.03 22.97 3.24
N ASP A 196 18.94 22.03 3.04
CA ASP A 196 20.11 21.83 3.91
C ASP A 196 21.06 23.05 3.90
N THR A 197 21.28 23.64 2.72
CA THR A 197 22.10 24.86 2.60
C THR A 197 21.48 26.04 3.34
N PHE A 198 20.15 26.18 3.28
CA PHE A 198 19.43 27.22 4.01
C PHE A 198 19.58 27.04 5.52
N GLU A 199 19.45 25.82 6.05
CA GLU A 199 19.69 25.54 7.47
C GLU A 199 21.14 25.84 7.89
N LYS A 200 22.12 25.40 7.09
CA LYS A 200 23.54 25.69 7.35
C LYS A 200 23.84 27.17 7.33
N PHE A 201 23.20 27.93 6.45
CA PHE A 201 23.33 29.39 6.40
C PHE A 201 22.75 30.04 7.66
N LEU A 202 21.54 29.66 8.06
CA LEU A 202 20.91 30.17 9.28
C LEU A 202 21.77 29.87 10.51
N HIS A 203 22.30 28.66 10.60
CA HIS A 203 23.16 28.23 11.70
C HIS A 203 24.43 29.09 11.82
N LYS A 204 25.08 29.38 10.69
CA LYS A 204 26.32 30.18 10.66
C LYS A 204 26.07 31.67 10.87
N SER A 205 24.97 32.20 10.35
CA SER A 205 24.74 33.65 10.28
C SER A 205 24.01 34.21 11.50
N PHE A 206 23.21 33.39 12.19
CA PHE A 206 22.38 33.80 13.33
C PHE A 206 22.67 32.95 14.57
N LEU A 207 23.91 33.04 15.06
CA LEU A 207 24.36 32.31 16.23
C LEU A 207 23.53 32.66 17.48
N GLY A 208 23.15 31.64 18.25
CA GLY A 208 22.38 31.80 19.49
C GLY A 208 20.86 31.96 19.33
N GLN A 209 20.36 32.14 18.10
CA GLN A 209 18.92 32.26 17.85
C GLN A 209 18.23 30.88 17.74
N LYS A 210 17.06 30.74 18.39
CA LYS A 210 16.24 29.52 18.28
C LYS A 210 15.56 29.47 16.91
N ARG A 211 16.01 28.56 16.04
CA ARG A 211 15.52 28.43 14.65
C ARG A 211 14.62 27.21 14.38
N PHE A 212 14.51 26.28 15.34
CA PHE A 212 13.71 25.05 15.22
C PHE A 212 13.99 24.29 13.90
N SER A 213 15.24 23.85 13.73
CA SER A 213 15.78 23.26 12.49
C SER A 213 14.94 22.11 11.94
N VAL A 214 14.86 22.03 10.60
CA VAL A 214 14.28 20.88 9.89
C VAL A 214 15.22 19.68 9.79
N GLU A 215 16.50 19.83 10.14
CA GLU A 215 17.53 18.78 10.00
C GLU A 215 17.03 17.41 10.47
N GLY A 216 17.19 16.41 9.60
CA GLY A 216 16.71 15.03 9.81
C GLY A 216 15.24 14.80 9.43
N ASN A 217 14.50 15.85 9.07
CA ASN A 217 13.13 15.78 8.54
C ASN A 217 12.97 16.62 7.26
N ASP A 218 14.05 16.81 6.52
CA ASP A 218 14.15 17.68 5.35
C ASP A 218 13.13 17.31 4.25
N MET A 219 12.79 16.02 4.16
CA MET A 219 11.80 15.47 3.22
C MET A 219 10.39 16.03 3.39
N VAL A 220 10.05 16.56 4.57
CA VAL A 220 8.73 17.17 4.80
C VAL A 220 8.47 18.32 3.83
N VAL A 221 9.50 19.09 3.48
CA VAL A 221 9.40 20.28 2.62
C VAL A 221 9.02 19.91 1.17
N PRO A 222 9.74 19.02 0.46
CA PRO A 222 9.32 18.58 -0.87
C PRO A 222 8.01 17.80 -0.84
N MET A 223 7.69 17.06 0.22
CA MET A 223 6.40 16.37 0.37
C MET A 223 5.24 17.36 0.43
N LEU A 224 5.32 18.39 1.28
CA LEU A 224 4.30 19.45 1.36
C LEU A 224 4.15 20.18 0.02
N ASN A 225 5.27 20.47 -0.65
CA ASN A 225 5.23 21.08 -1.98
C ASN A 225 4.55 20.17 -3.02
N LEU A 226 4.75 18.85 -2.94
CA LEU A 226 4.08 17.89 -3.82
C LEU A 226 2.56 17.86 -3.54
N ILE A 227 2.16 17.81 -2.27
CA ILE A 227 0.75 17.85 -1.86
C ILE A 227 0.08 19.12 -2.41
N ALA A 228 0.73 20.28 -2.24
CA ALA A 228 0.21 21.55 -2.73
C ALA A 228 0.00 21.54 -4.25
N ARG A 229 1.00 21.05 -5.01
CA ARG A 229 0.89 20.92 -6.46
C ARG A 229 -0.23 19.98 -6.88
N ARG A 230 -0.37 18.82 -6.22
CA ARG A 230 -1.44 17.86 -6.53
C ARG A 230 -2.82 18.45 -6.26
N ALA A 231 -2.99 19.17 -5.16
CA ALA A 231 -4.24 19.86 -4.86
C ALA A 231 -4.59 20.88 -5.97
N THR A 232 -3.63 21.68 -6.43
CA THR A 232 -3.83 22.61 -7.55
C THR A 232 -4.15 21.89 -8.86
N GLU A 233 -3.46 20.79 -9.18
CA GLU A 233 -3.75 19.95 -10.37
C GLU A 233 -5.17 19.37 -10.35
N HIS A 234 -5.76 19.18 -9.16
CA HIS A 234 -7.13 18.73 -8.95
C HIS A 234 -8.15 19.87 -8.73
N GLY A 235 -7.75 21.12 -8.95
CA GLY A 235 -8.67 22.27 -8.90
C GLY A 235 -8.97 22.80 -7.50
N THR A 236 -8.20 22.42 -6.48
CA THR A 236 -8.32 23.00 -5.14
C THR A 236 -7.84 24.45 -5.16
N PRO A 237 -8.72 25.44 -4.88
CA PRO A 237 -8.38 26.85 -5.03
C PRO A 237 -7.54 27.41 -3.86
N GLU A 238 -7.69 26.83 -2.67
CA GLU A 238 -7.04 27.31 -1.45
C GLU A 238 -6.59 26.13 -0.57
N MET A 239 -5.44 26.29 0.07
CA MET A 239 -4.92 25.36 1.06
C MET A 239 -4.45 26.13 2.29
N VAL A 240 -4.93 25.70 3.45
CA VAL A 240 -4.51 26.22 4.75
C VAL A 240 -3.64 25.18 5.43
N LEU A 241 -2.42 25.57 5.82
CA LEU A 241 -1.47 24.69 6.52
C LEU A 241 -1.26 25.16 7.96
N GLY A 242 -1.67 24.34 8.93
CA GLY A 242 -1.22 24.45 10.32
C GLY A 242 0.03 23.61 10.55
N MET A 243 1.08 24.17 11.16
CA MET A 243 2.30 23.44 11.51
C MET A 243 2.91 23.92 12.82
N ALA A 244 3.59 23.01 13.52
CA ALA A 244 4.45 23.34 14.66
C ALA A 244 5.69 24.14 14.22
N HIS A 245 6.55 24.49 15.17
CA HIS A 245 7.74 25.32 14.92
C HIS A 245 8.82 24.63 14.06
N ARG A 246 8.93 23.29 14.10
CA ARG A 246 10.03 22.56 13.45
C ARG A 246 9.96 22.66 11.92
N GLY A 247 11.04 23.15 11.32
CA GLY A 247 11.15 23.35 9.87
C GLY A 247 10.26 24.44 9.29
N ARG A 248 9.62 25.27 10.12
CA ARG A 248 8.69 26.32 9.67
C ARG A 248 9.35 27.33 8.72
N LEU A 249 10.60 27.72 9.00
CA LEU A 249 11.33 28.66 8.14
C LEU A 249 11.59 28.08 6.75
N ASN A 250 11.92 26.79 6.70
CA ASN A 250 12.09 26.06 5.45
C ASN A 250 10.79 25.97 4.66
N VAL A 251 9.66 25.67 5.33
CA VAL A 251 8.34 25.66 4.68
C VAL A 251 7.95 27.05 4.17
N LEU A 252 8.16 28.11 4.95
CA LEU A 252 7.91 29.48 4.53
C LEU A 252 8.74 29.85 3.29
N ALA A 253 10.04 29.56 3.32
CA ALA A 253 10.95 29.92 2.25
C ALA A 253 10.72 29.12 0.96
N HIS A 254 10.38 27.84 1.09
CA HIS A 254 10.42 26.92 -0.04
C HIS A 254 9.02 26.50 -0.51
N VAL A 255 8.02 26.43 0.35
CA VAL A 255 6.65 26.04 -0.05
C VAL A 255 5.79 27.28 -0.27
N LEU A 256 5.84 28.25 0.64
CA LEU A 256 5.02 29.47 0.61
C LEU A 256 5.70 30.66 -0.09
N ASP A 257 6.91 30.44 -0.63
CA ASP A 257 7.69 31.42 -1.38
C ASP A 257 7.94 32.75 -0.64
N LYS A 258 8.02 32.71 0.69
CA LYS A 258 8.41 33.87 1.50
C LYS A 258 9.89 34.17 1.22
N SER A 259 10.17 35.38 0.74
CA SER A 259 11.53 35.77 0.36
C SER A 259 12.51 35.68 1.54
N TYR A 260 13.74 35.26 1.24
CA TYR A 260 14.80 35.19 2.24
C TYR A 260 15.05 36.52 2.95
N SER A 261 14.99 37.65 2.22
CA SER A 261 15.16 38.98 2.82
C SER A 261 14.14 39.27 3.92
N ARG A 262 12.87 38.86 3.73
CA ARG A 262 11.85 39.01 4.78
C ARG A 262 12.13 38.10 5.96
N ILE A 263 12.53 36.85 5.70
CA ILE A 263 12.87 35.90 6.76
C ILE A 263 14.07 36.39 7.58
N PHE A 264 15.15 36.82 6.92
CA PHE A 264 16.36 37.30 7.59
C PHE A 264 16.17 38.63 8.31
N GLY A 265 15.31 39.51 7.79
CA GLY A 265 14.94 40.74 8.46
C GLY A 265 14.30 40.50 9.84
N GLU A 266 13.51 39.43 9.99
CA GLU A 266 12.91 39.04 11.28
C GLU A 266 13.96 38.58 12.31
N PHE A 267 15.10 38.05 11.87
CA PHE A 267 16.22 37.70 12.76
C PHE A 267 17.07 38.92 13.18
N GLN A 268 17.08 39.98 12.38
CA GLN A 268 17.85 41.19 12.64
C GLN A 268 17.10 42.21 13.50
N GLN A 269 15.79 42.05 13.63
CA GLN A 269 14.96 42.84 14.55
C GLN A 269 14.73 42.02 15.83
N PRO A 270 15.59 42.12 16.85
CA PRO A 270 15.22 41.61 18.16
C PRO A 270 13.99 42.41 18.61
N GLU A 271 12.95 41.69 19.02
CA GLU A 271 11.68 42.18 19.56
C GLU A 271 11.54 43.71 19.69
N LYS A 272 10.65 44.32 18.88
CA LYS A 272 9.84 45.39 19.46
C LYS A 272 9.01 44.70 20.54
N GLY A 273 9.52 44.75 21.77
CA GLY A 273 8.74 44.39 22.95
C GLY A 273 7.38 45.06 22.90
N GLU A 274 6.39 44.37 23.43
CA GLU A 274 5.09 44.91 23.79
C GLU A 274 5.24 46.37 24.21
N SER A 275 4.80 47.27 23.33
CA SER A 275 4.80 48.70 23.56
C SER A 275 3.34 49.10 23.70
N SER A 276 2.86 48.96 24.95
CA SER A 276 1.64 49.56 25.55
C SER A 276 0.28 49.15 25.02
#